data_AF-A0A6J6NEL4-F1
#
_entry.id   AF-A0A6J6NEL4-F1
#
_cell.length_a   1.000
_cell.length_b   1.000
_cell.length_c   1.000
_cell.angle_alpha   90.00
_cell.angle_beta   90.00
_cell.angle_gamma   90.00
#
_symmetry.space_group_name_H-M   'P 1'
#
loop_
_entity.id
_entity.type
_entity.pdbx_description
1 polymer ?
#
loop_
_entity_poly.entity_id
_entity_poly.type
_entity_poly.pdbx_seq_one_letter_code
_entity_poly.pdbx_strand_id
1 'polypeptide(L)'
;MVAFLMALLIAAAMIAPIFPYAKKRPVGTPLTWGEAMLAGTYIFFIIFWIYGVVPHQWLTLADAELGWRPDLIWLGPGGSATLPFVGWTIETPWFPIMINARAIRDIVAVLLYVGFLGGQMWIWAWWQNRGKRADATKAIEPTSTYGRPLVKQA
;
A
#
# COMPACT_ATOMS: atom_id res chain seq x y z
N MET A 1 1.96 17.07 -7.93
CA MET A 1 2.94 16.28 -7.17
C MET A 1 2.51 16.21 -5.72
N VAL A 2 2.25 17.36 -5.10
CA VAL A 2 1.80 17.44 -3.70
C VAL A 2 0.55 16.59 -3.43
N ALA A 3 -0.50 16.70 -4.26
CA ALA A 3 -1.75 15.98 -4.03
C ALA A 3 -1.59 14.44 -4.04
N PHE A 4 -0.78 13.91 -4.97
CA PHE A 4 -0.47 12.48 -5.02
C PHE A 4 0.33 12.00 -3.81
N LEU A 5 1.37 12.74 -3.42
CA LEU A 5 2.17 12.42 -2.23
C LEU A 5 1.31 12.49 -0.95
N MET A 6 0.48 13.51 -0.82
CA MET A 6 -0.46 13.62 0.30
C MET A 6 -1.47 12.47 0.31
N ALA A 7 -1.97 12.04 -0.84
CA ALA A 7 -2.86 10.88 -0.92
C ALA A 7 -2.18 9.58 -0.42
N LEU A 8 -0.91 9.38 -0.76
CA LEU A 8 -0.11 8.25 -0.24
C LEU A 8 0.14 8.35 1.26
N LEU A 9 0.46 9.54 1.78
CA LEU A 9 0.66 9.77 3.21
C LEU A 9 -0.62 9.54 4.00
N ILE A 10 -1.76 10.02 3.50
CA ILE A 10 -3.08 9.78 4.12
C ILE A 10 -3.42 8.28 4.08
N ALA A 11 -3.15 7.59 2.97
CA ALA A 11 -3.35 6.13 2.90
C ALA A 11 -2.53 5.41 3.98
N ALA A 12 -1.24 5.76 4.13
CA ALA A 12 -0.38 5.20 5.16
C ALA A 12 -0.88 5.54 6.58
N ALA A 13 -1.29 6.78 6.81
CA ALA A 13 -1.84 7.24 8.09
C ALA A 13 -3.15 6.53 8.47
N MET A 14 -3.99 6.18 7.49
CA MET A 14 -5.21 5.42 7.74
C MET A 14 -4.95 3.92 7.93
N ILE A 15 -3.90 3.36 7.32
CA ILE A 15 -3.52 1.96 7.56
C ILE A 15 -2.83 1.79 8.92
N ALA A 16 -2.00 2.76 9.34
CA ALA A 16 -1.16 2.65 10.53
C ALA A 16 -1.90 2.26 11.83
N PRO A 17 -3.10 2.80 12.15
CA PRO A 17 -3.87 2.44 13.33
C PRO A 17 -4.32 0.98 13.39
N ILE A 18 -4.40 0.28 12.25
CA ILE A 18 -4.80 -1.14 12.20
C ILE A 18 -3.84 -1.98 13.05
N PHE A 19 -2.53 -1.75 12.97
CA PHE A 19 -1.53 -2.55 13.65
C PHE A 19 -1.59 -2.48 15.20
N PRO A 20 -1.56 -1.29 15.84
CA PRO A 20 -1.68 -1.21 17.30
C PRO A 20 -3.05 -1.70 17.78
N TYR A 21 -4.13 -1.45 17.03
CA TYR A 21 -5.44 -1.97 17.37
C TYR A 21 -5.47 -3.50 17.36
N ALA A 22 -4.88 -4.13 16.33
CA ALA A 22 -4.79 -5.59 16.23
C ALA A 22 -3.98 -6.23 17.37
N LYS A 23 -2.91 -5.55 17.83
CA LYS A 23 -2.04 -6.05 18.91
C LYS A 23 -2.71 -5.98 20.28
N LYS A 24 -3.53 -4.95 20.53
CA LYS A 24 -4.19 -4.72 21.83
C LYS A 24 -5.45 -5.57 22.02
N ARG A 25 -6.12 -5.94 20.92
CA ARG A 25 -7.41 -6.63 20.97
C ARG A 25 -7.26 -8.16 21.03
N PRO A 26 -7.76 -8.84 22.09
CA PRO A 26 -7.77 -10.29 22.15
C PRO A 26 -8.53 -10.92 20.97
N VAL A 27 -8.12 -12.14 20.60
CA VAL A 27 -8.80 -12.90 19.55
C VAL A 27 -10.13 -13.40 20.08
N GLY A 28 -11.21 -13.25 19.29
CA GLY A 28 -12.55 -13.70 19.67
C GLY A 28 -13.37 -12.72 20.51
N THR A 29 -12.82 -11.56 20.90
CA THR A 29 -13.61 -10.52 21.59
C THR A 29 -14.73 -10.04 20.67
N PRO A 30 -16.02 -10.17 21.04
CA PRO A 30 -17.14 -9.76 20.20
C PRO A 30 -17.10 -8.25 19.93
N LEU A 31 -17.69 -7.84 18.80
CA LEU A 31 -17.99 -6.43 18.52
C LEU A 31 -19.44 -6.18 18.90
N THR A 32 -19.71 -5.05 19.53
CA THR A 32 -21.07 -4.50 19.54
C THR A 32 -21.46 -4.08 18.13
N TRP A 33 -22.75 -3.97 17.86
CA TRP A 33 -23.25 -3.56 16.55
C TRP A 33 -22.70 -2.18 16.13
N GLY A 34 -22.66 -1.20 17.05
CA GLY A 34 -22.11 0.12 16.78
C GLY A 34 -20.61 0.11 16.44
N GLU A 35 -19.81 -0.66 17.19
CA GLU A 35 -18.38 -0.80 16.89
C GLU A 35 -18.14 -1.50 15.55
N ALA A 36 -18.97 -2.47 15.18
CA ALA A 36 -18.91 -3.15 13.89
C ALA A 36 -19.22 -2.18 12.73
N MET A 37 -20.23 -1.32 12.88
CA MET A 37 -20.58 -0.30 11.89
C MET A 37 -19.46 0.73 11.69
N LEU A 38 -18.84 1.20 12.78
CA LEU A 38 -17.72 2.13 12.71
C LEU A 38 -16.49 1.49 12.07
N ALA A 39 -16.14 0.27 12.47
CA ALA A 39 -15.03 -0.47 11.89
C ALA A 39 -15.26 -0.75 10.39
N GLY A 40 -16.47 -1.17 10.02
CA GLY A 40 -16.85 -1.42 8.63
C GLY A 40 -16.72 -0.16 7.77
N THR A 41 -17.29 0.95 8.22
CA THR A 41 -17.19 2.25 7.54
C THR A 41 -15.74 2.70 7.39
N TYR A 42 -14.93 2.54 8.44
CA TYR A 42 -13.52 2.90 8.41
C TYR A 42 -12.72 2.09 7.38
N ILE A 43 -12.88 0.76 7.38
CA ILE A 43 -12.22 -0.11 6.40
C ILE A 43 -12.72 0.18 4.98
N PHE A 44 -14.02 0.42 4.80
CA PHE A 44 -14.56 0.86 3.52
C PHE A 44 -13.90 2.15 3.04
N PHE A 45 -13.75 3.15 3.92
CA PHE A 45 -13.11 4.41 3.57
C PHE A 45 -11.63 4.24 3.21
N ILE A 46 -10.90 3.33 3.87
CA ILE A 46 -9.53 2.94 3.48
C ILE A 46 -9.50 2.38 2.06
N ILE A 47 -10.40 1.44 1.75
CA ILE A 47 -10.48 0.81 0.43
C ILE A 47 -10.84 1.88 -0.62
N PHE A 48 -11.85 2.71 -0.37
CA PHE A 48 -12.20 3.83 -1.24
C PHE A 48 -11.00 4.77 -1.49
N TRP A 49 -10.25 5.11 -0.45
CA TRP A 49 -9.10 5.98 -0.58
C TRP A 49 -7.99 5.36 -1.44
N ILE A 50 -7.66 4.10 -1.17
CA ILE A 50 -6.58 3.39 -1.83
C ILE A 50 -6.91 3.07 -3.30
N TYR A 51 -8.15 2.70 -3.62
CA TYR A 51 -8.55 2.27 -4.96
C TYR A 51 -9.19 3.38 -5.80
N GLY A 52 -9.79 4.38 -5.16
CA GLY A 52 -10.41 5.52 -5.82
C GLY A 52 -9.48 6.72 -5.87
N VAL A 53 -9.04 7.21 -4.71
CA VAL A 53 -8.35 8.50 -4.61
C VAL A 53 -6.90 8.41 -5.08
N VAL A 54 -6.10 7.47 -4.56
CA VAL A 54 -4.66 7.40 -4.90
C VAL A 54 -4.41 7.23 -6.41
N PRO A 55 -5.06 6.29 -7.11
CA PRO A 55 -4.83 6.09 -8.54
C PRO A 55 -5.34 7.28 -9.36
N HIS A 56 -6.45 7.90 -8.94
CA HIS A 56 -6.92 9.14 -9.55
C HIS A 56 -5.89 10.27 -9.42
N GLN A 57 -5.30 10.46 -8.24
CA GLN A 57 -4.26 11.48 -8.03
C GLN A 57 -2.98 11.20 -8.84
N TRP A 58 -2.64 9.93 -9.07
CA TRP A 58 -1.55 9.56 -9.98
C TRP A 58 -1.85 9.99 -11.43
N LEU A 59 -3.05 9.68 -11.93
CA LEU A 59 -3.45 10.05 -13.29
C LEU A 59 -3.43 11.58 -13.47
N THR A 60 -3.96 12.32 -12.49
CA THR A 60 -3.94 13.79 -12.49
C THR A 60 -2.52 14.34 -12.48
N LEU A 61 -1.61 13.76 -11.68
CA LEU A 61 -0.19 14.13 -11.67
C LEU A 61 0.46 13.93 -13.05
N ALA A 62 0.27 12.75 -13.62
CA ALA A 62 0.89 12.38 -14.88
C ALA A 62 0.39 13.24 -16.06
N ASP A 63 -0.89 13.59 -16.05
CA ASP A 63 -1.50 14.40 -17.11
C ASP A 63 -1.17 15.88 -16.95
N ALA A 64 -1.31 16.44 -15.75
CA ALA A 64 -1.23 17.88 -15.52
C ALA A 64 0.20 18.41 -15.35
N GLU A 65 1.06 17.69 -14.62
CA GLU A 65 2.39 18.21 -14.26
C GLU A 65 3.50 17.51 -15.04
N LEU A 66 3.39 16.19 -15.25
CA LEU A 66 4.40 15.46 -16.02
C LEU A 66 4.18 15.56 -17.53
N GLY A 67 2.98 15.97 -17.97
CA GLY A 67 2.64 16.14 -19.38
C GLY A 67 2.76 14.83 -20.17
N TRP A 68 2.42 13.68 -19.58
CA TRP A 68 2.50 12.37 -20.23
C TRP A 68 1.40 12.20 -21.28
N ARG A 69 1.62 12.87 -22.41
CA ARG A 69 0.70 12.94 -23.54
C ARG A 69 0.86 11.73 -24.48
N PRO A 70 -0.16 11.41 -25.29
CA PRO A 70 -0.09 10.29 -26.21
C PRO A 70 0.89 10.50 -27.39
N ASP A 71 1.25 11.75 -27.71
CA ASP A 71 2.23 12.09 -28.75
C ASP A 71 3.69 11.96 -28.28
N LEU A 72 3.93 11.87 -26.97
CA LEU A 72 5.26 11.73 -26.42
C LEU A 72 5.67 10.25 -26.43
N ILE A 73 6.55 9.86 -27.36
CA ILE A 73 7.05 8.48 -27.47
C ILE A 73 8.22 8.29 -26.51
N TRP A 74 8.05 7.40 -25.53
CA TRP A 74 9.07 7.12 -24.52
C TRP A 74 9.95 5.93 -24.89
N LEU A 75 9.34 4.88 -25.43
CA LEU A 75 10.06 3.69 -25.87
C LEU A 75 9.77 3.41 -27.33
N GLY A 76 10.77 3.00 -28.10
CA GLY A 76 10.63 2.67 -29.53
C GLY A 76 11.52 3.51 -30.45
N PRO A 77 11.44 3.29 -31.77
CA PRO A 77 12.31 3.95 -32.74
C PRO A 77 12.05 5.46 -32.75
N GLY A 78 13.07 6.26 -32.44
CA GLY A 78 12.95 7.72 -32.30
C GLY A 78 12.30 8.20 -30.99
N GLY A 79 12.04 7.29 -30.05
CA GLY A 79 11.55 7.63 -28.70
C GLY A 79 12.68 8.06 -27.77
N SER A 80 12.41 9.09 -26.96
CA SER A 80 13.33 9.60 -25.95
C SER A 80 12.52 9.95 -24.70
N ALA A 81 12.87 9.32 -23.57
CA ALA A 81 12.17 9.47 -22.31
C ALA A 81 13.10 10.09 -21.27
N THR A 82 12.81 11.32 -20.82
CA THR A 82 13.48 11.92 -19.67
C THR A 82 12.68 11.63 -18.40
N LEU A 83 13.31 10.93 -17.46
CA LEU A 83 12.68 10.61 -16.18
C LEU A 83 12.55 11.87 -15.31
N PRO A 84 11.32 12.27 -14.89
CA PRO A 84 11.08 13.57 -14.28
C PRO A 84 11.69 13.75 -12.88
N PHE A 85 12.11 12.66 -12.23
CA PHE A 85 12.65 12.66 -10.87
C PHE A 85 14.18 12.46 -10.80
N VAL A 86 14.81 11.93 -11.85
CA VAL A 86 16.28 11.75 -11.91
C VAL A 86 16.94 12.60 -13.00
N GLY A 87 16.17 13.10 -13.96
CA GLY A 87 16.68 13.85 -15.11
C GLY A 87 17.43 13.00 -16.14
N TRP A 88 17.45 11.68 -15.98
CA TRP A 88 18.08 10.77 -16.93
C TRP A 88 17.23 10.64 -18.19
N THR A 89 17.87 10.76 -19.34
CA THR A 89 17.25 10.51 -20.64
C THR A 89 17.59 9.10 -21.11
N ILE A 90 16.56 8.35 -21.45
CA ILE A 90 16.66 6.99 -21.96
C ILE A 90 16.18 7.01 -23.40
N GLU A 91 17.04 6.58 -24.31
CA GLU A 91 16.71 6.41 -25.72
C GLU A 91 16.76 4.92 -26.04
N THR A 92 15.71 4.41 -26.70
CA THR A 92 15.60 2.99 -27.04
C THR A 92 15.38 2.77 -28.54
N PRO A 93 16.32 3.23 -29.39
CA PRO A 93 16.16 3.15 -30.84
C PRO A 93 16.08 1.71 -31.38
N TRP A 94 16.58 0.72 -30.63
CA TRP A 94 16.51 -0.70 -30.97
C TRP A 94 15.17 -1.37 -30.61
N PHE A 95 14.29 -0.71 -29.87
CA PHE A 95 13.05 -1.33 -29.40
C PHE A 95 11.99 -1.29 -30.52
N PRO A 96 11.39 -2.43 -30.92
CA PRO A 96 10.57 -2.50 -32.14
C PRO A 96 9.13 -1.99 -31.96
N ILE A 97 8.71 -1.67 -30.73
CA ILE A 97 7.34 -1.24 -30.39
C ILE A 97 7.38 0.20 -29.91
N MET A 98 6.49 1.05 -30.43
CA MET A 98 6.33 2.41 -29.92
C MET A 98 5.38 2.43 -28.72
N ILE A 99 5.88 2.90 -27.57
CA ILE A 99 5.09 3.09 -26.35
C ILE A 99 5.13 4.57 -26.00
N ASN A 100 3.94 5.18 -25.94
CA ASN A 100 3.80 6.58 -25.54
C ASN A 100 3.77 6.73 -24.02
N ALA A 101 4.05 7.95 -23.55
CA ALA A 101 4.05 8.29 -22.13
C ALA A 101 2.70 8.01 -21.47
N ARG A 102 1.59 8.19 -22.20
CA ARG A 102 0.25 7.86 -21.71
C ARG A 102 0.06 6.37 -21.39
N ALA A 103 0.58 5.46 -22.22
CA ALA A 103 0.54 4.04 -21.92
C ALA A 103 1.36 3.72 -20.67
N ILE A 104 2.50 4.38 -20.47
CA ILE A 104 3.31 4.23 -19.24
C ILE A 104 2.55 4.73 -18.01
N ARG A 105 1.84 5.86 -18.11
CA ARG A 105 0.95 6.37 -17.04
C ARG A 105 -0.04 5.28 -16.60
N ASP A 106 -0.70 4.67 -17.57
CA ASP A 106 -1.74 3.68 -17.33
C ASP A 106 -1.14 2.38 -16.74
N ILE A 107 0.04 1.97 -17.20
CA ILE A 107 0.79 0.84 -16.60
C ILE A 107 1.12 1.13 -15.14
N VAL A 108 1.61 2.32 -14.81
CA VAL A 108 1.91 2.69 -13.41
C VAL A 108 0.63 2.68 -12.56
N ALA A 109 -0.50 3.15 -13.09
CA ALA A 109 -1.78 3.07 -12.39
C ALA A 109 -2.16 1.61 -12.07
N VAL A 110 -1.99 0.69 -13.03
CA VAL A 110 -2.21 -0.74 -12.82
C VAL A 110 -1.27 -1.31 -11.77
N LEU A 111 0.02 -0.94 -11.81
CA LEU A 111 0.99 -1.39 -10.80
C LEU A 111 0.65 -0.89 -9.40
N LEU A 112 0.13 0.34 -9.27
CA LEU A 112 -0.40 0.84 -7.99
C LEU A 112 -1.55 -0.05 -7.49
N TYR A 113 -2.51 -0.39 -8.35
CA TYR A 113 -3.61 -1.29 -8.00
C TYR A 113 -3.11 -2.66 -7.52
N VAL A 114 -2.18 -3.26 -8.26
CA VAL A 114 -1.58 -4.56 -7.90
C VAL A 114 -0.83 -4.47 -6.57
N GLY A 115 -0.04 -3.42 -6.37
CA GLY A 115 0.71 -3.20 -5.13
C GLY A 115 -0.22 -3.05 -3.92
N PHE A 116 -1.29 -2.26 -4.05
CA PHE A 116 -2.28 -2.10 -3.00
C PHE A 116 -3.07 -3.38 -2.71
N LEU A 117 -3.45 -4.13 -3.75
CA LEU A 117 -4.13 -5.42 -3.58
C LEU A 117 -3.23 -6.43 -2.85
N GLY A 118 -1.95 -6.53 -3.25
CA GLY A 118 -0.97 -7.36 -2.56
C GLY A 118 -0.78 -6.96 -1.10
N GLY A 119 -0.67 -5.66 -0.83
CA GLY A 119 -0.59 -5.12 0.53
C GLY A 119 -1.83 -5.43 1.38
N GLN A 120 -3.03 -5.29 0.79
CA GLN A 120 -4.29 -5.61 1.47
C GLN A 120 -4.39 -7.10 1.81
N MET A 121 -4.09 -7.99 0.86
CA MET A 121 -4.04 -9.43 1.10
C MET A 121 -3.06 -9.78 2.21
N TRP A 122 -1.89 -9.14 2.22
CA TRP A 122 -0.89 -9.33 3.27
C TRP A 122 -1.38 -8.87 4.64
N ILE A 123 -2.00 -7.67 4.75
CA ILE A 123 -2.55 -7.17 6.02
C ILE A 123 -3.66 -8.10 6.54
N TRP A 124 -4.52 -8.60 5.66
CA TRP A 124 -5.56 -9.56 6.03
C TRP A 124 -4.97 -10.88 6.51
N ALA A 125 -4.01 -11.46 5.77
CA ALA A 125 -3.33 -12.68 6.20
C ALA A 125 -2.62 -12.48 7.55
N TRP A 126 -1.97 -11.33 7.74
CA TRP A 126 -1.37 -10.94 9.00
C TRP A 126 -2.42 -10.86 10.11
N TRP A 127 -3.55 -10.21 9.88
CA TRP A 127 -4.64 -10.07 10.85
C TRP A 127 -5.27 -11.40 11.26
N GLN A 128 -5.51 -12.30 10.29
CA GLN A 128 -6.08 -13.63 10.55
C GLN A 128 -5.14 -14.50 11.39
N ASN A 129 -3.83 -14.40 11.15
CA ASN A 129 -2.82 -15.15 11.91
C ASN A 129 -2.50 -14.54 13.29
N ARG A 130 -3.35 -13.69 13.88
CA ARG A 130 -3.13 -13.14 15.24
C ARG A 130 -3.19 -14.20 16.34
N GLY A 131 -4.11 -15.16 16.25
CA GLY A 131 -4.23 -16.25 17.23
C GLY A 131 -2.96 -17.08 17.29
N LYS A 132 -2.52 -17.60 16.14
CA LYS A 132 -1.28 -18.37 16.01
C LYS A 132 -0.06 -17.63 16.57
N ARG A 133 0.02 -16.30 16.37
CA ARG A 133 1.11 -15.47 16.91
C ARG A 133 1.02 -15.33 18.43
N ALA A 134 -0.16 -15.13 18.99
CA ALA A 134 -0.36 -15.09 20.43
C ALA A 134 -0.02 -16.44 21.09
N ASP A 135 -0.38 -17.55 20.46
CA ASP A 135 -0.07 -18.90 20.95
C ASP A 135 1.44 -19.18 20.91
N ALA A 136 2.11 -18.81 19.82
CA ALA A 136 3.56 -18.91 19.72
C ALA A 136 4.29 -18.06 20.77
N THR A 137 3.80 -16.86 21.09
CA THR A 137 4.37 -16.03 22.17
C THR A 137 4.16 -16.66 23.54
N LYS A 138 3.02 -17.30 23.80
CA LYS A 138 2.77 -18.01 25.07
C LYS A 138 3.61 -19.27 25.23
N ALA A 139 3.98 -19.93 24.12
CA ALA A 139 4.84 -21.11 24.12
C ALA A 139 6.30 -20.77 24.47
N ILE A 140 6.71 -19.52 24.27
CA ILE A 140 7.99 -19.00 24.77
C ILE A 140 7.79 -18.68 26.25
N GLU A 141 8.39 -19.48 27.14
CA GLU A 141 8.38 -19.14 28.56
C GLU A 141 9.01 -17.77 28.75
N PRO A 142 8.32 -16.82 29.41
CA PRO A 142 8.90 -15.52 29.64
C PRO A 142 10.08 -15.70 30.61
N THR A 143 11.29 -15.57 30.08
CA THR A 143 12.51 -15.56 30.86
C THR A 143 12.74 -14.16 31.41
N SER A 144 13.02 -14.05 32.71
CA SER A 144 13.51 -12.81 33.30
C SER A 144 14.76 -12.27 32.57
N THR A 145 15.10 -11.01 32.79
CA THR A 145 16.36 -10.38 32.30
C THR A 145 17.61 -11.19 32.66
N TYR A 146 17.54 -12.04 33.68
CA TYR A 146 18.61 -12.90 34.16
C TYR A 146 18.49 -14.36 33.69
N GLY A 147 17.66 -14.65 32.67
CA GLY A 147 17.52 -15.99 32.07
C GLY A 147 16.76 -17.01 32.91
N ARG A 148 16.24 -16.63 34.08
CA ARG A 148 15.41 -17.52 34.91
C ARG A 148 13.98 -17.58 34.37
N PRO A 149 13.36 -18.78 34.28
CA PRO A 149 11.94 -18.90 33.92
C PRO A 149 11.08 -18.20 34.97
N LEU A 150 10.15 -17.34 34.53
CA LEU A 150 9.19 -16.71 35.43
C LEU A 150 8.16 -17.76 35.86
N VAL A 151 8.02 -17.96 37.17
CA VAL A 151 7.05 -18.91 37.74
C VAL A 151 5.65 -18.49 37.30
N LYS A 152 4.87 -19.43 36.72
CA LYS A 152 3.46 -19.22 36.42
C LYS A 152 2.73 -18.76 37.69
N GLN A 153 2.18 -17.54 37.69
CA GLN A 153 1.15 -17.19 38.68
C GLN A 153 -0.13 -17.96 38.32
N ALA A 154 -0.65 -18.68 39.32
CA ALA A 154 -1.82 -19.54 39.23
C ALA A 154 -3.10 -18.76 38.91
#